data_AF-A0A7X3XDE5-F1
#
_entry.id   AF-A0A7X3XDE5-F1
#
_cell.length_a   1.000
_cell.length_b   1.000
_cell.length_c   1.000
_cell.angle_alpha   90.00
_cell.angle_beta   90.00
_cell.angle_gamma   90.00
#
_symmetry.space_group_name_H-M   'P 1'
#
loop_
_entity.id
_entity.type
_entity.pdbx_description
1 polymer ?
#
loop_
_entity_poly.entity_id
_entity_poly.type
_entity_poly.pdbx_seq_one_letter_code
_entity_poly.pdbx_strand_id
1 'polypeptide(L)'
;MSLPNIWEIFHLKSSPYFQTALQKDSNTKPLSLFVGRQRELRRLLATIGSNLGSRQAVAGRPGLGKTTLVQVVKDRARAAGYWTADDFISITTESSGVLLGQLLAGVYDAVVACNPDADDDPAVEEAQQLVCSVRLRSGTMNVSVAGFGVGGGGSETVSTPPSALILDGPRVLRNLLNYALQKGAKGILLHLNNLENLNKTDTQDAADVLRDIRDSALMLDGLHVIVVGATDVVRTVVNHHPQIRSVFSNPMVLKELTLSNVYELLNNRYQALQIDANQPFRNPVEDSVVEKLYDVFRGDLRGMFKSLEDGMQTLLLDMTDNMALPASLNDLLSVLRKQNQEELKEELGPTNWRRILQWAVADSGSIQTRTTLSGIWDLDIEEVSETMEKLIDSGTVEALPKRPERESEYLLTGKVRLATLGQG
;
A
#
# COMPACT_ATOMS: atom_id res chain seq x y z
N MET A 1 -36.21 -8.12 -0.96
CA MET A 1 -35.78 -8.12 0.46
C MET A 1 -34.41 -7.47 0.48
N SER A 2 -34.24 -6.37 1.22
CA SER A 2 -32.91 -5.75 1.39
C SER A 2 -32.03 -6.67 2.25
N LEU A 3 -30.75 -6.78 1.90
CA LEU A 3 -29.79 -7.51 2.72
C LEU A 3 -29.60 -6.77 4.06
N PRO A 4 -29.42 -7.49 5.18
CA PRO A 4 -29.23 -6.84 6.48
C PRO A 4 -27.91 -6.08 6.55
N ASN A 5 -27.94 -4.87 7.13
CA ASN A 5 -26.77 -4.05 7.37
C ASN A 5 -26.58 -3.85 8.88
N ILE A 6 -25.60 -4.56 9.45
CA ILE A 6 -25.32 -4.53 10.90
C ILE A 6 -24.90 -3.15 11.42
N TRP A 7 -24.52 -2.21 10.54
CA TRP A 7 -24.07 -0.87 10.92
C TRP A 7 -25.21 0.14 11.11
N GLU A 8 -26.42 -0.18 10.65
CA GLU A 8 -27.59 0.70 10.81
C GLU A 8 -27.95 0.91 12.29
N ILE A 9 -27.65 -0.05 13.17
CA ILE A 9 -27.83 0.07 14.62
C ILE A 9 -27.02 1.23 15.23
N PHE A 10 -25.92 1.62 14.56
CA PHE A 10 -25.07 2.75 14.94
C PHE A 10 -25.41 4.04 14.16
N HIS A 11 -26.47 4.00 13.35
CA HIS A 11 -26.87 5.04 12.40
C HIS A 11 -25.82 5.30 11.31
N LEU A 12 -25.13 4.25 10.87
CA LEU A 12 -24.10 4.30 9.85
C LEU A 12 -24.52 3.54 8.58
N LYS A 13 -24.17 4.10 7.41
CA LYS A 13 -24.46 3.54 6.09
C LYS A 13 -23.65 2.27 5.80
N SER A 14 -22.47 2.13 6.40
CA SER A 14 -21.58 0.98 6.22
C SER A 14 -20.49 0.96 7.31
N SER A 15 -19.60 -0.02 7.24
CA SER A 15 -18.47 -0.11 8.18
C SER A 15 -17.58 1.14 8.15
N PRO A 16 -17.29 1.74 9.31
CA PRO A 16 -16.30 2.80 9.47
C PRO A 16 -14.85 2.26 9.51
N TYR A 17 -14.66 0.94 9.56
CA TYR A 17 -13.35 0.30 9.70
C TYR A 17 -12.77 -0.19 8.37
N PHE A 18 -13.23 0.34 7.25
CA PHE A 18 -12.70 0.00 5.93
C PHE A 18 -11.17 0.22 5.83
N GLN A 19 -10.47 -0.71 5.17
CA GLN A 19 -9.01 -0.69 5.01
C GLN A 19 -8.56 -0.28 3.60
N THR A 20 -9.49 -0.15 2.65
CA THR A 20 -9.21 0.32 1.29
C THR A 20 -8.74 1.77 1.31
N ALA A 21 -7.86 2.14 0.39
CA ALA A 21 -7.40 3.53 0.27
C ALA A 21 -8.57 4.49 -0.02
N LEU A 22 -8.45 5.73 0.46
CA LEU A 22 -9.39 6.80 0.15
C LEU A 22 -9.31 7.16 -1.33
N GLN A 23 -10.45 7.53 -1.91
CA GLN A 23 -10.60 7.83 -3.33
C GLN A 23 -11.33 9.16 -3.51
N LYS A 24 -11.04 9.87 -4.60
CA LYS A 24 -11.60 11.20 -4.86
C LYS A 24 -13.13 11.16 -5.02
N ASP A 25 -13.62 10.27 -5.87
CA ASP A 25 -15.03 10.21 -6.28
C ASP A 25 -15.86 9.21 -5.45
N SER A 26 -15.37 8.85 -4.25
CA SER A 26 -16.08 7.95 -3.36
C SER A 26 -16.95 8.72 -2.37
N ASN A 27 -18.27 8.48 -2.42
CA ASN A 27 -19.22 9.03 -1.45
C ASN A 27 -18.99 8.50 -0.02
N THR A 28 -18.43 7.29 0.11
CA THR A 28 -18.22 6.63 1.41
C THR A 28 -16.78 6.74 1.92
N LYS A 29 -15.81 6.92 1.01
CA LYS A 29 -14.38 6.91 1.33
C LYS A 29 -13.65 8.10 0.69
N PRO A 30 -14.16 9.34 0.82
CA PRO A 30 -13.58 10.50 0.15
C PRO A 30 -12.19 10.84 0.70
N LEU A 31 -11.37 11.49 -0.14
CA LEU A 31 -10.05 12.00 0.27
C LEU A 31 -10.12 13.05 1.39
N SER A 32 -11.29 13.64 1.64
CA SER A 32 -11.51 14.56 2.78
C SER A 32 -11.32 13.89 4.14
N LEU A 33 -11.37 12.55 4.22
CA LEU A 33 -11.12 11.78 5.44
C LEU A 33 -9.63 11.65 5.80
N PHE A 34 -8.74 12.29 5.06
CA PHE A 34 -7.30 12.22 5.30
C PHE A 34 -6.85 13.08 6.48
N VAL A 35 -6.18 12.46 7.48
CA VAL A 35 -5.81 13.09 8.75
C VAL A 35 -4.31 12.94 9.06
N GLY A 36 -3.73 13.92 9.76
CA GLY A 36 -2.48 13.75 10.52
C GLY A 36 -1.15 13.75 9.73
N ARG A 37 -1.17 13.95 8.41
CA ARG A 37 0.02 13.88 7.52
C ARG A 37 0.30 15.16 6.72
N GLN A 38 -0.12 16.30 7.27
CA GLN A 38 -0.06 17.58 6.55
C GLN A 38 1.38 18.05 6.28
N ARG A 39 2.36 17.63 7.09
CA ARG A 39 3.77 17.98 6.87
C ARG A 39 4.36 17.19 5.72
N GLU A 40 4.11 15.89 5.70
CA GLU A 40 4.56 14.96 4.67
C GLU A 40 3.95 15.30 3.32
N LEU A 41 2.64 15.58 3.28
CA LEU A 41 1.93 16.03 2.09
C LEU A 41 2.55 17.32 1.52
N ARG A 42 2.74 18.35 2.36
CA ARG A 42 3.35 19.62 1.92
C ARG A 42 4.76 19.41 1.38
N ARG A 43 5.56 18.55 2.00
CA ARG A 43 6.92 18.26 1.53
C ARG A 43 6.90 17.62 0.14
N LEU A 44 6.07 16.59 -0.07
CA LEU A 44 5.97 15.90 -1.37
C LEU A 44 5.52 16.86 -2.48
N LEU A 45 4.50 17.68 -2.20
CA LEU A 45 3.97 18.66 -3.15
C LEU A 45 4.95 19.79 -3.45
N ALA A 46 5.67 20.30 -2.44
CA ALA A 46 6.69 21.32 -2.64
C ALA A 46 7.81 20.79 -3.55
N THR A 47 8.26 19.55 -3.35
CA THR A 47 9.27 18.94 -4.23
C THR A 47 8.76 18.75 -5.66
N ILE A 48 7.48 18.39 -5.86
CA ILE A 48 6.87 18.33 -7.20
C ILE A 48 6.83 19.73 -7.84
N GLY A 49 6.34 20.72 -7.10
CA GLY A 49 6.13 22.09 -7.58
C GLY A 49 7.42 22.86 -7.87
N SER A 50 8.55 22.49 -7.27
CA SER A 50 9.82 23.20 -7.41
C SER A 50 10.78 22.61 -8.45
N ASN A 51 10.42 21.52 -9.14
CA ASN A 51 11.32 20.85 -10.08
C ASN A 51 10.60 20.51 -11.39
N LEU A 52 11.35 20.42 -12.49
CA LEU A 52 10.83 19.97 -13.79
C LEU A 52 10.56 18.46 -13.83
N GLY A 53 11.18 17.69 -12.93
CA GLY A 53 10.90 16.29 -12.66
C GLY A 53 11.40 15.95 -11.26
N SER A 54 10.80 14.97 -10.59
CA SER A 54 11.18 14.62 -9.21
C SER A 54 11.13 13.13 -8.96
N ARG A 55 12.14 12.57 -8.29
CA ARG A 55 12.18 11.17 -7.86
C ARG A 55 12.14 11.13 -6.32
N GLN A 56 11.00 10.74 -5.78
CA GLN A 56 10.73 10.78 -4.34
C GLN A 56 10.45 9.38 -3.82
N ALA A 57 10.74 9.16 -2.54
CA ALA A 57 10.55 7.86 -1.89
C ALA A 57 9.83 8.03 -0.55
N VAL A 58 8.79 7.22 -0.34
CA VAL A 58 8.01 7.15 0.91
C VAL A 58 8.15 5.75 1.49
N ALA A 59 8.67 5.69 2.70
CA ALA A 59 8.95 4.47 3.43
C ALA A 59 8.06 4.38 4.66
N GLY A 60 7.77 3.18 5.12
CA GLY A 60 7.10 2.97 6.41
C GLY A 60 6.57 1.56 6.57
N ARG A 61 6.26 1.18 7.81
CA ARG A 61 5.63 -0.11 8.13
C ARG A 61 4.28 -0.26 7.41
N PRO A 62 3.78 -1.49 7.23
CA PRO A 62 2.40 -1.71 6.79
C PRO A 62 1.39 -0.93 7.65
N GLY A 63 0.25 -0.55 7.05
CA GLY A 63 -0.82 0.13 7.79
C GLY A 63 -0.66 1.62 8.11
N LEU A 64 0.50 2.23 7.85
CA LEU A 64 0.75 3.64 8.19
C LEU A 64 0.09 4.69 7.26
N GLY A 65 -0.67 4.24 6.25
CA GLY A 65 -1.38 5.11 5.31
C GLY A 65 -0.54 5.64 4.14
N LYS A 66 0.55 4.95 3.76
CA LYS A 66 1.45 5.35 2.66
C LYS A 66 0.71 5.56 1.33
N THR A 67 -0.07 4.56 0.90
CA THR A 67 -0.85 4.61 -0.34
C THR A 67 -1.87 5.74 -0.31
N THR A 68 -2.57 5.93 0.81
CA THR A 68 -3.53 7.02 0.98
C THR A 68 -2.86 8.39 0.88
N LEU A 69 -1.68 8.58 1.48
CA LEU A 69 -0.89 9.80 1.33
C LEU A 69 -0.59 10.09 -0.14
N VAL A 70 -0.15 9.10 -0.92
CA VAL A 70 0.16 9.31 -2.34
C VAL A 70 -1.10 9.61 -3.16
N GLN A 71 -2.25 9.00 -2.86
CA GLN A 71 -3.51 9.34 -3.52
C GLN A 71 -3.92 10.80 -3.26
N VAL A 72 -3.73 11.30 -2.03
CA VAL A 72 -3.95 12.72 -1.73
C VAL A 72 -2.95 13.62 -2.45
N VAL A 73 -1.68 13.19 -2.58
CA VAL A 73 -0.68 13.94 -3.38
C VAL A 73 -1.11 14.01 -4.84
N LYS A 74 -1.57 12.90 -5.44
CA LYS A 74 -2.06 12.87 -6.83
C LYS A 74 -3.24 13.84 -7.01
N ASP A 75 -4.22 13.82 -6.13
CA ASP A 75 -5.37 14.73 -6.19
C ASP A 75 -4.96 16.22 -6.11
N ARG A 76 -4.07 16.56 -5.16
CA ARG A 76 -3.57 17.93 -5.01
C ARG A 76 -2.69 18.37 -6.18
N ALA A 77 -1.88 17.46 -6.72
CA ALA A 77 -1.08 17.72 -7.92
C ALA A 77 -1.98 17.95 -9.14
N ARG A 78 -3.05 17.15 -9.29
CA ARG A 78 -4.06 17.32 -10.34
C ARG A 78 -4.73 18.69 -10.26
N ALA A 79 -5.16 19.10 -9.07
CA ALA A 79 -5.70 20.44 -8.85
C ALA A 79 -4.70 21.58 -9.18
N ALA A 80 -3.39 21.30 -9.14
CA ALA A 80 -2.34 22.25 -9.48
C ALA A 80 -1.93 22.24 -10.96
N GLY A 81 -2.53 21.39 -11.80
CA GLY A 81 -2.26 21.29 -13.24
C GLY A 81 -1.25 20.20 -13.65
N TYR A 82 -0.95 19.25 -12.75
CA TYR A 82 -0.21 18.04 -13.11
C TYR A 82 -1.17 16.95 -13.59
N TRP A 83 -0.73 16.10 -14.50
CA TRP A 83 -1.52 14.94 -14.92
C TRP A 83 -1.09 13.71 -14.13
N THR A 84 -2.03 12.85 -13.76
CA THR A 84 -1.75 11.70 -12.89
C THR A 84 -2.54 10.50 -13.36
N ALA A 85 -1.90 9.33 -13.44
CA ALA A 85 -2.62 8.06 -13.56
C ALA A 85 -3.26 7.69 -12.22
N ASP A 86 -4.41 7.02 -12.22
CA ASP A 86 -5.08 6.60 -10.98
C ASP A 86 -4.38 5.39 -10.35
N ASP A 87 -4.01 4.42 -11.19
CA ASP A 87 -3.31 3.22 -10.79
C ASP A 87 -1.86 3.46 -10.37
N PHE A 88 -1.31 2.47 -9.67
CA PHE A 88 0.11 2.42 -9.35
C PHE A 88 0.80 1.39 -10.23
N ILE A 89 2.09 1.59 -10.44
CA ILE A 89 2.96 0.67 -11.16
C ILE A 89 3.64 -0.23 -10.12
N SER A 90 3.52 -1.55 -10.29
CA SER A 90 4.23 -2.50 -9.43
C SER A 90 5.68 -2.60 -9.89
N ILE A 91 6.64 -2.40 -8.98
CA ILE A 91 8.05 -2.66 -9.30
C ILE A 91 8.26 -4.18 -9.31
N THR A 92 8.59 -4.73 -10.48
CA THR A 92 8.89 -6.16 -10.69
C THR A 92 10.39 -6.37 -10.93
N THR A 93 10.86 -7.60 -10.70
CA THR A 93 12.27 -8.00 -10.90
C THR A 93 12.59 -8.52 -12.30
N GLU A 94 11.59 -8.61 -13.20
CA GLU A 94 11.73 -9.27 -14.50
C GLU A 94 12.79 -8.64 -15.42
N SER A 95 12.63 -7.35 -15.79
CA SER A 95 13.61 -6.62 -16.58
C SER A 95 13.35 -5.10 -16.56
N SER A 96 14.40 -4.32 -16.85
CA SER A 96 14.31 -2.87 -17.05
C SER A 96 13.39 -2.48 -18.20
N GLY A 97 13.29 -3.30 -19.25
CA GLY A 97 12.36 -3.10 -20.36
C GLY A 97 10.89 -3.19 -19.94
N VAL A 98 10.56 -4.12 -19.02
CA VAL A 98 9.20 -4.26 -18.48
C VAL A 98 8.82 -3.03 -17.65
N LEU A 99 9.68 -2.60 -16.73
CA LEU A 99 9.41 -1.40 -15.93
C LEU A 99 9.30 -0.14 -16.80
N LEU A 100 10.16 -0.01 -17.81
CA LEU A 100 10.07 1.08 -18.80
C LEU A 100 8.72 1.06 -19.53
N GLY A 101 8.27 -0.12 -19.97
CA GLY A 101 6.96 -0.30 -20.61
C GLY A 101 5.80 0.06 -19.69
N GLN A 102 5.89 -0.28 -18.40
CA GLN A 102 4.88 0.10 -17.40
C GLN A 102 4.88 1.61 -17.12
N LEU A 103 6.04 2.25 -17.07
CA LEU A 103 6.14 3.71 -16.96
C LEU A 103 5.51 4.39 -18.18
N LEU A 104 5.80 3.90 -19.39
CA LEU A 104 5.18 4.40 -20.62
C LEU A 104 3.65 4.23 -20.58
N ALA A 105 3.16 3.06 -20.17
CA ALA A 105 1.72 2.83 -19.99
C ALA A 105 1.11 3.80 -18.98
N GLY A 106 1.76 4.03 -17.83
CA GLY A 106 1.28 4.99 -16.83
C GLY A 106 1.26 6.43 -17.34
N VAL A 107 2.25 6.86 -18.13
CA VAL A 107 2.24 8.18 -18.76
C VAL A 107 1.10 8.28 -19.78
N TYR A 108 0.93 7.26 -20.63
CA TYR A 108 -0.16 7.19 -21.60
C TYR A 108 -1.53 7.26 -20.94
N ASP A 109 -1.76 6.49 -19.86
CA ASP A 109 -3.02 6.52 -19.11
C ASP A 109 -3.29 7.89 -18.50
N ALA A 110 -2.26 8.58 -18.00
CA ALA A 110 -2.41 9.93 -17.49
C ALA A 110 -2.79 10.94 -18.60
N VAL A 111 -2.21 10.77 -19.80
CA VAL A 111 -2.52 11.60 -20.98
C VAL A 111 -3.95 11.40 -21.44
N VAL A 112 -4.38 10.16 -21.68
CA VAL A 112 -5.74 9.85 -22.16
C VAL A 112 -6.79 10.28 -21.14
N ALA A 113 -6.54 10.08 -19.84
CA ALA A 113 -7.47 10.49 -18.79
C ALA A 113 -7.63 12.01 -18.67
N CYS A 114 -6.57 12.78 -18.97
CA CYS A 114 -6.58 14.24 -18.83
C CYS A 114 -6.84 14.99 -20.14
N ASN A 115 -6.69 14.31 -21.28
CA ASN A 115 -6.94 14.86 -22.61
C ASN A 115 -7.58 13.79 -23.52
N PRO A 116 -8.92 13.65 -23.50
CA PRO A 116 -9.63 12.63 -24.27
C PRO A 116 -9.48 12.78 -25.80
N ASP A 117 -9.22 14.00 -26.29
CA ASP A 117 -9.03 14.30 -27.72
C ASP A 117 -7.57 14.08 -28.17
N ALA A 118 -6.82 13.23 -27.47
CA ALA A 118 -5.40 13.02 -27.70
C ALA A 118 -5.08 12.04 -28.85
N ASP A 119 -6.07 11.27 -29.30
CA ASP A 119 -5.89 10.12 -30.20
C ASP A 119 -5.30 10.48 -31.58
N ASP A 120 -5.47 11.72 -32.04
CA ASP A 120 -4.97 12.15 -33.36
C ASP A 120 -3.50 12.62 -33.35
N ASP A 121 -2.84 12.68 -32.19
CA ASP A 121 -1.44 13.12 -32.11
C ASP A 121 -0.45 11.96 -32.36
N PRO A 122 0.53 12.10 -33.28
CA PRO A 122 1.49 11.03 -33.58
C PRO A 122 2.25 10.50 -32.36
N ALA A 123 2.51 11.33 -31.35
CA ALA A 123 3.20 10.89 -30.14
C ALA A 123 2.32 9.98 -29.27
N VAL A 124 1.01 10.19 -29.30
CA VAL A 124 0.01 9.41 -28.55
C VAL A 124 -0.27 8.10 -29.26
N GLU A 125 -0.42 8.12 -30.59
CA GLU A 125 -0.59 6.92 -31.41
C GLU A 125 0.63 5.98 -31.29
N GLU A 126 1.85 6.52 -31.40
CA GLU A 126 3.08 5.73 -31.24
C GLU A 126 3.18 5.11 -29.84
N ALA A 127 2.81 5.86 -28.80
CA ALA A 127 2.75 5.34 -27.44
C ALA A 127 1.70 4.23 -27.28
N GLN A 128 0.51 4.41 -27.86
CA GLN A 128 -0.56 3.42 -27.82
C GLN A 128 -0.11 2.07 -28.41
N GLN A 129 0.58 2.08 -29.55
CA GLN A 129 1.09 0.86 -30.19
C GLN A 129 2.06 0.10 -29.26
N LEU A 130 2.99 0.80 -28.62
CA LEU A 130 3.91 0.19 -27.67
C LEU A 130 3.21 -0.29 -26.40
N VAL A 131 2.28 0.49 -25.84
CA VAL A 131 1.53 0.13 -24.63
C VAL A 131 0.66 -1.10 -24.85
N CYS A 132 -0.03 -1.20 -25.99
CA CYS A 132 -0.79 -2.40 -26.37
C CYS A 132 0.11 -3.65 -26.40
N SER A 133 1.33 -3.54 -26.94
CA SER A 133 2.29 -4.65 -26.95
C SER A 133 2.73 -5.08 -25.55
N VAL A 134 2.89 -4.12 -24.62
CA VAL A 134 3.22 -4.39 -23.21
C VAL A 134 2.06 -5.10 -22.52
N ARG A 135 0.83 -4.58 -22.65
CA ARG A 135 -0.36 -5.10 -21.97
C ARG A 135 -0.78 -6.49 -22.44
N LEU A 136 -0.62 -6.79 -23.73
CA LEU A 136 -0.86 -8.13 -24.28
C LEU A 136 0.13 -9.16 -23.71
N ARG A 137 1.37 -8.76 -23.42
CA ARG A 137 2.39 -9.64 -22.84
C ARG A 137 2.20 -9.86 -21.34
N SER A 138 1.81 -8.83 -20.60
CA SER A 138 1.59 -8.93 -19.13
C SER A 138 0.30 -9.67 -18.75
N GLY A 139 -0.45 -10.22 -19.71
CA GLY A 139 -1.71 -10.94 -19.43
C GLY A 139 -2.83 -10.05 -18.86
N THR A 140 -2.64 -8.72 -18.90
CA THR A 140 -3.55 -7.72 -18.30
C THR A 140 -4.74 -7.34 -19.20
N MET A 141 -4.89 -7.98 -20.37
CA MET A 141 -6.01 -7.73 -21.28
C MET A 141 -6.90 -8.97 -21.47
N ASN A 142 -8.16 -8.87 -21.04
CA ASN A 142 -9.28 -9.56 -21.67
C ASN A 142 -9.73 -8.70 -22.85
N VAL A 143 -9.31 -9.04 -24.07
CA VAL A 143 -9.64 -8.26 -25.26
C VAL A 143 -11.06 -8.59 -25.73
N SER A 144 -12.06 -7.79 -25.31
CA SER A 144 -13.21 -7.48 -26.15
C SER A 144 -12.91 -6.18 -26.87
N VAL A 145 -12.51 -6.27 -28.14
CA VAL A 145 -12.23 -5.13 -29.01
C VAL A 145 -13.50 -4.30 -29.21
N ALA A 146 -13.58 -3.13 -28.59
CA ALA A 146 -14.54 -2.08 -28.92
C ALA A 146 -13.72 -0.84 -29.29
N GLY A 147 -13.48 -0.62 -30.59
CA GLY A 147 -12.77 0.56 -31.08
C GLY A 147 -12.10 0.42 -32.44
N PHE A 148 -11.87 -0.79 -32.95
CA PHE A 148 -11.34 -0.96 -34.31
C PHE A 148 -12.44 -0.70 -35.34
N GLY A 149 -12.23 0.34 -36.16
CA GLY A 149 -13.06 0.67 -37.30
C GLY A 149 -13.26 -0.52 -38.24
N VAL A 150 -14.47 -0.60 -38.80
CA VAL A 150 -14.96 -1.63 -39.70
C VAL A 150 -14.07 -1.76 -40.94
N GLY A 151 -13.44 -2.93 -41.13
CA GLY A 151 -12.76 -3.26 -42.38
C GLY A 151 -11.92 -4.54 -42.34
N GLY A 152 -12.55 -5.72 -42.36
CA GLY A 152 -11.90 -6.99 -42.73
C GLY A 152 -11.24 -7.76 -41.58
N GLY A 153 -11.69 -8.99 -41.35
CA GLY A 153 -11.18 -9.86 -40.29
C GLY A 153 -9.73 -10.30 -40.52
N GLY A 154 -8.89 -10.01 -39.52
CA GLY A 154 -7.56 -10.57 -39.35
C GLY A 154 -7.07 -10.21 -37.96
N SER A 155 -6.91 -11.19 -37.07
CA SER A 155 -6.18 -10.98 -35.83
C SER A 155 -4.71 -10.81 -36.17
N GLU A 156 -4.28 -9.59 -36.47
CA GLU A 156 -2.85 -9.30 -36.54
C GLU A 156 -2.31 -9.32 -35.11
N THR A 157 -1.66 -10.43 -34.76
CA THR A 157 -0.71 -10.46 -33.66
C THR A 157 0.40 -9.48 -33.98
N VAL A 158 0.32 -8.27 -33.42
CA VAL A 158 1.38 -7.26 -33.47
C VAL A 158 2.58 -7.84 -32.71
N SER A 159 3.51 -8.43 -33.46
CA SER A 159 4.75 -9.00 -32.93
C SER A 159 5.83 -7.93 -32.85
N THR A 160 5.69 -6.96 -31.95
CA THR A 160 6.83 -6.09 -31.61
C THR A 160 7.78 -6.86 -30.68
N PRO A 161 9.06 -7.09 -31.06
CA PRO A 161 10.01 -7.80 -30.21
C PRO A 161 10.37 -6.99 -28.96
N PRO A 162 10.79 -7.62 -27.84
CA PRO A 162 11.16 -6.93 -26.59
C PRO A 162 12.21 -5.84 -26.76
N SER A 163 13.06 -5.97 -27.77
CA SER A 163 14.06 -4.98 -28.16
C SER A 163 13.46 -3.64 -28.59
N ALA A 164 12.24 -3.60 -29.13
CA ALA A 164 11.60 -2.36 -29.55
C ALA A 164 11.30 -1.43 -28.35
N LEU A 165 10.91 -1.98 -27.19
CA LEU A 165 10.72 -1.18 -25.97
C LEU A 165 12.04 -0.64 -25.43
N ILE A 166 13.12 -1.41 -25.53
CA ILE A 166 14.45 -0.99 -25.08
C ILE A 166 15.05 0.05 -26.04
N LEU A 167 14.80 -0.08 -27.35
CA LEU A 167 15.34 0.79 -28.39
C LEU A 167 14.53 2.08 -28.55
N ASP A 168 13.20 1.99 -28.63
CA ASP A 168 12.30 3.13 -28.91
C ASP A 168 11.59 3.66 -27.67
N GLY A 169 11.35 2.84 -26.64
CA GLY A 169 10.60 3.22 -25.44
C GLY A 169 11.08 4.53 -24.78
N PRO A 170 12.40 4.80 -24.62
CA PRO A 170 12.88 6.06 -24.07
C PRO A 170 12.53 7.28 -24.92
N ARG A 171 12.57 7.12 -26.26
CA ARG A 171 12.21 8.18 -27.21
C ARG A 171 10.70 8.44 -27.17
N VAL A 172 9.89 7.39 -27.21
CA VAL A 172 8.43 7.49 -27.19
C VAL A 172 7.94 8.09 -25.86
N LEU A 173 8.50 7.64 -24.73
CA LEU A 173 8.22 8.22 -23.42
C LEU A 173 8.52 9.73 -23.37
N ARG A 174 9.67 10.15 -23.92
CA ARG A 174 10.04 11.57 -24.01
C ARG A 174 9.08 12.35 -24.89
N ASN A 175 8.71 11.82 -26.06
CA ASN A 175 7.75 12.46 -26.97
C ASN A 175 6.39 12.65 -26.30
N LEU A 176 5.92 11.64 -25.59
CA LEU A 176 4.64 11.67 -24.87
C LEU A 176 4.65 12.67 -23.69
N LEU A 177 5.75 12.75 -22.95
CA LEU A 177 5.93 13.78 -21.91
C LEU A 177 5.93 15.19 -22.52
N ASN A 178 6.67 15.39 -23.62
CA ASN A 178 6.68 16.68 -24.32
C ASN A 178 5.29 17.07 -24.83
N TYR A 179 4.54 16.11 -25.38
CA TYR A 179 3.16 16.31 -25.77
C TYR A 179 2.30 16.81 -24.60
N ALA A 180 2.38 16.13 -23.45
CA ALA A 180 1.62 16.53 -22.26
C ALA A 180 1.96 17.95 -21.81
N LEU A 181 3.25 18.30 -21.79
CA LEU A 181 3.70 19.65 -21.45
C LEU A 181 3.19 20.71 -22.46
N GLN A 182 3.21 20.41 -23.76
CA GLN A 182 2.69 21.30 -24.81
C GLN A 182 1.18 21.50 -24.72
N LYS A 183 0.44 20.49 -24.25
CA LYS A 183 -1.01 20.56 -23.98
C LYS A 183 -1.33 21.22 -22.63
N GLY A 184 -0.33 21.74 -21.91
CA GLY A 184 -0.51 22.55 -20.71
C GLY A 184 -0.38 21.80 -19.38
N ALA A 185 0.02 20.53 -19.40
CA ALA A 185 0.40 19.84 -18.17
C ALA A 185 1.66 20.49 -17.58
N LYS A 186 1.74 20.64 -16.26
CA LYS A 186 3.00 21.04 -15.58
C LYS A 186 3.99 19.89 -15.44
N GLY A 187 3.51 18.66 -15.66
CA GLY A 187 4.24 17.41 -15.52
C GLY A 187 3.28 16.25 -15.27
N ILE A 188 3.79 15.03 -15.33
CA ILE A 188 3.07 13.78 -15.09
C ILE A 188 3.59 13.15 -13.81
N LEU A 189 2.68 12.79 -12.89
CA LEU A 189 3.00 12.12 -11.63
C LEU A 189 2.58 10.65 -11.66
N LEU A 190 3.57 9.78 -11.51
CA LEU A 190 3.41 8.34 -11.37
C LEU A 190 3.72 7.86 -9.95
N HIS A 191 3.06 6.78 -9.56
CA HIS A 191 3.20 6.13 -8.26
C HIS A 191 3.68 4.71 -8.48
N LEU A 192 4.85 4.38 -7.92
CA LEU A 192 5.43 3.05 -7.95
C LEU A 192 5.27 2.43 -6.56
N ASN A 193 4.74 1.23 -6.48
CA ASN A 193 4.36 0.58 -5.22
C ASN A 193 4.65 -0.93 -5.25
N ASN A 194 4.19 -1.63 -4.21
CA ASN A 194 4.32 -3.08 -4.03
C ASN A 194 5.76 -3.56 -3.80
N LEU A 195 6.66 -2.65 -3.41
CA LEU A 195 7.99 -3.03 -2.97
C LEU A 195 7.95 -3.94 -1.73
N GLU A 196 6.92 -3.83 -0.89
CA GLU A 196 6.72 -4.72 0.26
C GLU A 196 6.54 -6.21 -0.09
N ASN A 197 6.27 -6.55 -1.35
CA ASN A 197 6.13 -7.94 -1.79
C ASN A 197 7.45 -8.56 -2.24
N LEU A 198 8.53 -7.79 -2.29
CA LEU A 198 9.83 -8.27 -2.73
C LEU A 198 10.55 -8.96 -1.58
N ASN A 199 11.09 -10.15 -1.84
CA ASN A 199 12.03 -10.77 -0.93
C ASN A 199 13.41 -10.06 -1.00
N LYS A 200 14.41 -10.55 -0.28
CA LYS A 200 15.72 -9.90 -0.20
C LYS A 200 16.50 -9.91 -1.53
N THR A 201 16.48 -11.02 -2.28
CA THR A 201 17.14 -11.10 -3.59
C THR A 201 16.43 -10.18 -4.58
N ASP A 202 15.11 -10.24 -4.59
CA ASP A 202 14.25 -9.43 -5.45
C ASP A 202 14.40 -7.93 -5.18
N THR A 203 14.67 -7.55 -3.93
CA THR A 203 14.94 -6.17 -3.54
C THR A 203 16.22 -5.62 -4.18
N GLN A 204 17.26 -6.45 -4.34
CA GLN A 204 18.50 -6.05 -5.01
C GLN A 204 18.29 -5.96 -6.52
N ASP A 205 17.61 -6.94 -7.09
CA ASP A 205 17.26 -6.96 -8.52
C ASP A 205 16.40 -5.74 -8.89
N ALA A 206 15.44 -5.37 -8.04
CA ALA A 206 14.65 -4.14 -8.21
C ALA A 206 15.50 -2.86 -8.17
N ALA A 207 16.57 -2.83 -7.37
CA ALA A 207 17.52 -1.73 -7.35
C ALA A 207 18.33 -1.64 -8.66
N ASP A 208 18.76 -2.79 -9.20
CA ASP A 208 19.42 -2.87 -10.51
C ASP A 208 18.49 -2.41 -11.64
N VAL A 209 17.24 -2.88 -11.64
CA VAL A 209 16.21 -2.46 -12.61
C VAL A 209 16.01 -0.94 -12.59
N LEU A 210 15.90 -0.32 -11.40
CA LEU A 210 15.79 1.15 -11.30
C LEU A 210 17.03 1.86 -11.81
N ARG A 211 18.23 1.35 -11.50
CA ARG A 211 19.51 1.90 -12.00
C ARG A 211 19.53 1.90 -13.53
N ASP A 212 19.11 0.81 -14.14
CA ASP A 212 19.18 0.63 -15.58
C ASP A 212 18.20 1.55 -16.35
N ILE A 213 17.06 1.88 -15.75
CA ILE A 213 16.11 2.85 -16.34
C ILE A 213 16.38 4.31 -15.97
N ARG A 214 17.44 4.60 -15.20
CA ARG A 214 17.69 5.94 -14.68
C ARG A 214 17.80 6.98 -15.79
N ASP A 215 18.66 6.75 -16.77
CA ASP A 215 18.92 7.75 -17.81
C ASP A 215 17.88 7.71 -18.94
N SER A 216 17.26 6.55 -19.15
CA SER A 216 16.28 6.33 -20.23
C SER A 216 14.88 6.80 -19.88
N ALA A 217 14.48 6.78 -18.60
CA ALA A 217 13.17 7.24 -18.14
C ALA A 217 13.25 8.13 -16.91
N LEU A 218 13.99 7.65 -15.89
CA LEU A 218 14.29 8.32 -14.62
C LEU A 218 14.43 9.83 -14.81
N MET A 219 15.38 10.20 -15.65
CA MET A 219 15.90 11.55 -15.81
C MET A 219 15.12 12.48 -16.73
N LEU A 220 13.99 12.04 -17.29
CA LEU A 220 13.21 12.87 -18.21
C LEU A 220 12.50 14.03 -17.47
N ASP A 221 12.54 15.20 -18.10
CA ASP A 221 11.75 16.36 -17.67
C ASP A 221 10.26 16.11 -17.88
N GLY A 222 9.45 16.72 -17.03
CA GLY A 222 8.02 16.48 -16.94
C GLY A 222 7.64 15.22 -16.16
N LEU A 223 8.58 14.33 -15.82
CA LEU A 223 8.28 13.10 -15.09
C LEU A 223 8.54 13.21 -13.58
N HIS A 224 7.48 13.00 -12.80
CA HIS A 224 7.51 12.88 -11.35
C HIS A 224 7.16 11.45 -10.92
N VAL A 225 7.96 10.89 -10.03
CA VAL A 225 7.83 9.51 -9.56
C VAL A 225 7.86 9.50 -8.04
N ILE A 226 6.87 8.84 -7.42
CA ILE A 226 6.89 8.53 -5.99
C ILE A 226 6.95 7.02 -5.83
N VAL A 227 8.04 6.53 -5.24
CA VAL A 227 8.22 5.12 -4.88
C VAL A 227 7.74 4.90 -3.44
N VAL A 228 6.94 3.87 -3.22
CA VAL A 228 6.35 3.52 -1.92
C VAL A 228 6.66 2.07 -1.55
N GLY A 229 6.95 1.83 -0.28
CA GLY A 229 7.15 0.47 0.23
C GLY A 229 7.52 0.39 1.71
N ALA A 230 7.95 -0.80 2.13
CA ALA A 230 8.55 -1.04 3.44
C ALA A 230 9.88 -0.28 3.61
N THR A 231 10.22 0.08 4.85
CA THR A 231 11.32 1.03 5.12
C THR A 231 12.67 0.52 4.64
N ASP A 232 12.99 -0.73 4.96
CA ASP A 232 14.20 -1.45 4.59
C ASP A 232 14.26 -1.71 3.09
N VAL A 233 13.15 -2.14 2.47
CA VAL A 233 13.07 -2.36 1.02
C VAL A 233 13.32 -1.06 0.27
N VAL A 234 12.55 0.00 0.57
CA VAL A 234 12.71 1.31 -0.09
C VAL A 234 14.12 1.83 0.11
N ARG A 235 14.68 1.73 1.33
CA ARG A 235 16.07 2.17 1.59
C ARG A 235 17.06 1.40 0.76
N THR A 236 16.88 0.10 0.58
CA THR A 236 17.78 -0.72 -0.23
C THR A 236 17.64 -0.33 -1.70
N VAL A 237 16.42 -0.36 -2.24
CA VAL A 237 16.11 -0.03 -3.64
C VAL A 237 16.67 1.34 -4.05
N VAL A 238 16.53 2.37 -3.22
CA VAL A 238 16.94 3.74 -3.58
C VAL A 238 18.35 4.13 -3.14
N ASN A 239 18.99 3.40 -2.23
CA ASN A 239 20.35 3.74 -1.75
C ASN A 239 21.43 2.72 -2.13
N HIS A 240 21.06 1.56 -2.69
CA HIS A 240 22.03 0.52 -3.06
C HIS A 240 23.04 1.03 -4.10
N HIS A 241 22.54 1.66 -5.17
CA HIS A 241 23.39 2.24 -6.22
C HIS A 241 23.63 3.74 -5.99
N PRO A 242 24.90 4.22 -5.98
CA PRO A 242 25.20 5.65 -5.88
C PRO A 242 24.49 6.51 -6.94
N GLN A 243 24.32 5.97 -8.14
CA GLN A 243 23.65 6.59 -9.29
C GLN A 243 22.17 6.88 -9.03
N ILE A 244 21.50 6.03 -8.26
CA ILE A 244 20.09 6.19 -7.88
C ILE A 244 19.98 7.09 -6.66
N ARG A 245 20.87 6.91 -5.68
CA ARG A 245 20.94 7.74 -4.47
C ARG A 245 21.14 9.23 -4.77
N SER A 246 21.83 9.57 -5.86
CA SER A 246 22.03 10.96 -6.27
C SER A 246 20.79 11.62 -6.89
N VAL A 247 19.82 10.83 -7.35
CA VAL A 247 18.62 11.30 -8.06
C VAL A 247 17.37 11.23 -7.18
N PHE A 248 17.28 10.20 -6.34
CA PHE A 248 16.19 10.08 -5.37
C PHE A 248 16.43 10.93 -4.13
N SER A 249 15.38 11.60 -3.67
CA SER A 249 15.39 12.21 -2.34
C SER A 249 15.57 11.15 -1.26
N ASN A 250 16.24 11.49 -0.16
CA ASN A 250 16.31 10.62 1.02
C ASN A 250 14.89 10.17 1.44
N PRO A 251 14.63 8.86 1.59
CA PRO A 251 13.29 8.35 1.85
C PRO A 251 12.60 9.01 3.03
N MET A 252 11.39 9.48 2.80
CA MET A 252 10.51 10.00 3.84
C MET A 252 9.89 8.82 4.59
N VAL A 253 10.44 8.50 5.77
CA VAL A 253 9.93 7.43 6.63
C VAL A 253 8.72 7.95 7.42
N LEU A 254 7.54 7.40 7.15
CA LEU A 254 6.33 7.69 7.91
C LEU A 254 6.41 7.06 9.30
N LYS A 255 6.03 7.83 10.32
CA LYS A 255 5.83 7.35 11.69
C LYS A 255 4.38 6.94 11.92
N GLU A 256 4.04 6.32 13.03
CA GLU A 256 2.65 6.09 13.42
C GLU A 256 1.85 7.42 13.50
N LEU A 257 0.55 7.37 13.20
CA LEU A 257 -0.33 8.50 13.54
C LEU A 257 -0.47 8.56 15.06
N THR A 258 -0.53 9.75 15.65
CA THR A 258 -0.82 9.89 17.09
C THR A 258 -2.21 9.37 17.40
N LEU A 259 -2.44 8.95 18.65
CA LEU A 259 -3.76 8.48 19.09
C LEU A 259 -4.85 9.55 18.88
N SER A 260 -4.54 10.82 19.11
CA SER A 260 -5.42 11.96 18.81
C SER A 260 -5.82 12.02 17.32
N ASN A 261 -4.88 11.80 16.40
CA ASN A 261 -5.18 11.71 14.96
C ASN A 261 -6.03 10.46 14.62
N VAL A 262 -5.89 9.37 15.38
CA VAL A 262 -6.72 8.16 15.18
C VAL A 262 -8.17 8.42 15.59
N TYR A 263 -8.40 9.11 16.71
CA TYR A 263 -9.73 9.55 17.10
C TYR A 263 -10.36 10.50 16.09
N GLU A 264 -9.60 11.51 15.63
CA GLU A 264 -10.07 12.43 14.59
C GLU A 264 -10.44 11.66 13.30
N LEU A 265 -9.60 10.70 12.88
CA LEU A 265 -9.85 9.86 11.73
C LEU A 265 -11.14 9.04 11.90
N LEU A 266 -11.32 8.37 13.04
CA LEU A 266 -12.54 7.57 13.31
C LEU A 266 -13.78 8.46 13.32
N ASN A 267 -13.73 9.61 14.00
CA ASN A 267 -14.83 10.56 14.04
C ASN A 267 -15.20 11.05 12.63
N ASN A 268 -14.21 11.41 11.80
CA ASN A 268 -14.47 11.83 10.41
C ASN A 268 -15.14 10.71 9.60
N ARG A 269 -14.74 9.45 9.80
CA ARG A 269 -15.37 8.29 9.15
C ARG A 269 -16.80 8.08 9.64
N TYR A 270 -17.06 8.20 10.94
CA TYR A 270 -18.42 8.09 11.49
C TYR A 270 -19.32 9.18 10.91
N GLN A 271 -18.85 10.43 10.87
CA GLN A 271 -19.60 11.55 10.28
C GLN A 271 -19.91 11.34 8.80
N ALA A 272 -18.92 10.93 8.00
CA ALA A 272 -19.14 10.71 6.56
C ALA A 272 -20.12 9.56 6.26
N LEU A 273 -20.21 8.59 7.17
CA LEU A 273 -21.09 7.43 7.03
C LEU A 273 -22.45 7.60 7.71
N GLN A 274 -22.74 8.75 8.34
CA GLN A 274 -24.06 8.98 8.94
C GLN A 274 -25.19 8.81 7.93
N ILE A 275 -26.25 8.12 8.35
CA ILE A 275 -27.49 7.95 7.57
C ILE A 275 -28.22 9.29 7.46
N ASP A 276 -28.42 9.97 8.60
CA ASP A 276 -29.08 11.28 8.71
C ASP A 276 -28.17 12.24 9.50
N ALA A 277 -27.92 13.42 8.96
CA ALA A 277 -27.12 14.46 9.61
C ALA A 277 -27.78 15.02 10.88
N ASN A 278 -29.10 14.88 11.03
CA ASN A 278 -29.84 15.33 12.21
C ASN A 278 -29.85 14.31 13.34
N GLN A 279 -29.40 13.08 13.08
CA GLN A 279 -29.34 12.02 14.07
C GLN A 279 -27.88 11.68 14.37
N PRO A 280 -27.40 11.87 15.62
CA PRO A 280 -26.01 11.54 15.94
C PRO A 280 -25.77 10.04 15.75
N PHE A 281 -24.58 9.69 15.26
CA PHE A 281 -24.12 8.31 15.26
C PHE A 281 -23.88 7.84 16.69
N ARG A 282 -23.91 6.53 16.90
CA ARG A 282 -23.47 5.90 18.14
C ARG A 282 -22.09 5.28 17.91
N ASN A 283 -21.16 5.49 18.83
CA ASN A 283 -19.85 4.85 18.75
C ASN A 283 -20.03 3.33 18.80
N PRO A 284 -19.44 2.56 17.87
CA PRO A 284 -19.55 1.10 17.90
C PRO A 284 -18.80 0.47 19.09
N VAL A 285 -17.70 1.09 19.51
CA VAL A 285 -16.80 0.61 20.56
C VAL A 285 -16.46 1.73 21.54
N GLU A 286 -16.08 1.37 22.76
CA GLU A 286 -15.55 2.33 23.74
C GLU A 286 -14.16 2.86 23.34
N ASP A 287 -13.81 4.04 23.83
CA ASP A 287 -12.48 4.64 23.60
C ASP A 287 -11.36 3.74 24.12
N SER A 288 -11.56 3.05 25.25
CA SER A 288 -10.61 2.09 25.84
C SER A 288 -10.22 0.97 24.86
N VAL A 289 -11.14 0.56 23.99
CA VAL A 289 -10.90 -0.43 22.92
C VAL A 289 -9.97 0.14 21.87
N VAL A 290 -10.22 1.37 21.43
CA VAL A 290 -9.40 2.06 20.44
C VAL A 290 -7.98 2.20 20.96
N GLU A 291 -7.80 2.65 22.21
CA GLU A 291 -6.48 2.79 22.85
C GLU A 291 -5.75 1.45 22.94
N LYS A 292 -6.44 0.41 23.43
CA LYS A 292 -5.83 -0.90 23.63
C LYS A 292 -5.43 -1.54 22.31
N LEU A 293 -6.29 -1.50 21.30
CA LEU A 293 -5.96 -2.03 19.98
C LEU A 293 -4.87 -1.20 19.30
N TYR A 294 -4.88 0.12 19.45
CA TYR A 294 -3.81 0.96 18.89
C TYR A 294 -2.42 0.58 19.46
N ASP A 295 -2.34 0.31 20.77
CA ASP A 295 -1.12 -0.19 21.42
C ASP A 295 -0.74 -1.60 20.94
N VAL A 296 -1.72 -2.52 20.91
CA VAL A 296 -1.50 -3.90 20.43
C VAL A 296 -1.07 -3.94 18.97
N PHE A 297 -1.52 -3.02 18.11
CA PHE A 297 -1.08 -2.94 16.72
C PHE A 297 0.12 -2.01 16.50
N ARG A 298 0.57 -1.28 17.53
CA ARG A 298 1.65 -0.27 17.45
C ARG A 298 1.48 0.65 16.25
N GLY A 299 0.28 1.21 16.11
CA GLY A 299 -0.07 2.14 15.04
C GLY A 299 -0.26 1.55 13.64
N ASP A 300 -0.24 0.22 13.46
CA ASP A 300 -0.77 -0.42 12.24
C ASP A 300 -2.30 -0.31 12.22
N LEU A 301 -2.78 0.71 11.52
CA LEU A 301 -4.22 0.99 11.40
C LEU A 301 -4.95 -0.03 10.53
N ARG A 302 -4.26 -0.71 9.60
CA ARG A 302 -4.90 -1.73 8.75
C ARG A 302 -5.27 -2.93 9.62
N GLY A 303 -4.32 -3.43 10.41
CA GLY A 303 -4.55 -4.53 11.35
C GLY A 303 -5.59 -4.16 12.41
N MET A 304 -5.45 -2.98 13.02
CA MET A 304 -6.38 -2.49 14.03
C MET A 304 -7.83 -2.41 13.52
N PHE A 305 -8.04 -1.80 12.35
CA PHE A 305 -9.39 -1.69 11.78
C PHE A 305 -9.95 -3.03 11.32
N LYS A 306 -9.11 -3.95 10.83
CA LYS A 306 -9.55 -5.32 10.54
C LYS A 306 -10.05 -6.04 11.80
N SER A 307 -9.32 -5.93 12.91
CA SER A 307 -9.78 -6.50 14.19
C SER A 307 -11.04 -5.83 14.73
N LEU A 308 -11.19 -4.51 14.60
CA LEU A 308 -12.44 -3.84 14.97
C LEU A 308 -13.61 -4.33 14.11
N GLU A 309 -13.41 -4.47 12.80
CA GLU A 309 -14.42 -5.01 11.89
C GLU A 309 -14.84 -6.43 12.29
N ASP A 310 -13.89 -7.34 12.42
CA ASP A 310 -14.15 -8.77 12.64
C ASP A 310 -14.78 -9.02 14.02
N GLY A 311 -14.26 -8.33 15.04
CA GLY A 311 -14.79 -8.43 16.39
C GLY A 311 -16.23 -7.91 16.46
N MET A 312 -16.52 -6.77 15.83
CA MET A 312 -17.88 -6.22 15.79
C MET A 312 -18.82 -7.10 14.97
N GLN A 313 -18.40 -7.59 13.80
CA GLN A 313 -19.23 -8.50 13.00
C GLN A 313 -19.63 -9.74 13.81
N THR A 314 -18.70 -10.32 14.53
CA THR A 314 -18.96 -11.53 15.34
C THR A 314 -19.88 -11.23 16.52
N LEU A 315 -19.60 -10.17 17.29
CA LEU A 315 -20.45 -9.76 18.41
C LEU A 315 -21.88 -9.43 17.96
N LEU A 316 -22.02 -8.78 16.80
CA LEU A 316 -23.32 -8.37 16.27
C LEU A 316 -24.12 -9.54 15.68
N LEU A 317 -23.44 -10.56 15.13
CA LEU A 317 -24.10 -11.78 14.65
C LEU A 317 -24.53 -12.70 15.79
N ASP A 318 -23.74 -12.73 16.87
CA ASP A 318 -24.06 -13.49 18.10
C ASP A 318 -25.02 -12.74 19.04
N MET A 319 -25.64 -11.64 18.56
CA MET A 319 -26.54 -10.81 19.38
C MET A 319 -27.66 -11.64 20.00
N THR A 320 -27.59 -11.76 21.33
CA THR A 320 -28.75 -11.96 22.19
C THR A 320 -29.19 -10.59 22.70
N ASP A 321 -30.49 -10.39 22.99
CA ASP A 321 -31.14 -9.09 23.30
C ASP A 321 -30.51 -8.24 24.44
N ASN A 322 -29.44 -8.71 25.09
CA ASN A 322 -28.83 -8.12 26.29
C ASN A 322 -27.43 -7.49 26.07
N MET A 323 -26.95 -7.33 24.83
CA MET A 323 -25.62 -6.71 24.63
C MET A 323 -25.66 -5.20 24.90
N ALA A 324 -24.79 -4.73 25.81
CA ALA A 324 -24.60 -3.29 26.05
C ALA A 324 -23.75 -2.69 24.92
N LEU A 325 -24.27 -1.69 24.22
CA LEU A 325 -23.53 -0.89 23.24
C LEU A 325 -23.18 0.48 23.87
N PRO A 326 -21.98 1.04 23.62
CA PRO A 326 -20.87 0.54 22.78
C PRO A 326 -20.24 -0.77 23.29
N ALA A 327 -19.65 -1.55 22.40
CA ALA A 327 -18.99 -2.81 22.79
C ALA A 327 -17.81 -2.53 23.74
N SER A 328 -17.81 -3.24 24.88
CA SER A 328 -16.78 -3.09 25.90
C SER A 328 -15.46 -3.75 25.48
N LEU A 329 -14.37 -3.34 26.12
CA LEU A 329 -13.05 -3.92 25.89
C LEU A 329 -13.01 -5.44 26.13
N ASN A 330 -13.66 -5.91 27.19
CA ASN A 330 -13.62 -7.33 27.55
C ASN A 330 -14.36 -8.18 26.52
N ASP A 331 -15.53 -7.72 26.07
CA ASP A 331 -16.35 -8.44 25.10
C ASP A 331 -15.58 -8.60 23.78
N LEU A 332 -15.06 -7.48 23.24
CA LEU A 332 -14.33 -7.51 21.97
C LEU A 332 -13.03 -8.31 22.04
N LEU A 333 -12.23 -8.14 23.11
CA LEU A 333 -10.98 -8.88 23.24
C LEU A 333 -11.21 -10.39 23.40
N SER A 334 -12.29 -10.80 24.08
CA SER A 334 -12.58 -12.23 24.27
C SER A 334 -12.85 -12.94 22.94
N VAL A 335 -13.66 -12.31 22.09
CA VAL A 335 -13.99 -12.80 20.75
C VAL A 335 -12.75 -12.81 19.86
N LEU A 336 -12.04 -11.68 19.79
CA LEU A 336 -10.85 -11.55 18.96
C LEU A 336 -9.75 -12.51 19.36
N ARG A 337 -9.55 -12.74 20.66
CA ARG A 337 -8.55 -13.71 21.15
C ARG A 337 -8.89 -15.12 20.67
N LYS A 338 -10.15 -15.55 20.86
CA LYS A 338 -10.58 -16.90 20.48
C LYS A 338 -10.40 -17.12 18.98
N GLN A 339 -10.90 -16.20 18.16
CA GLN A 339 -10.83 -16.31 16.69
C GLN A 339 -9.40 -16.33 16.19
N ASN A 340 -8.57 -15.37 16.62
CA ASN A 340 -7.18 -15.31 16.16
C ASN A 340 -6.37 -16.52 16.63
N GLN A 341 -6.66 -17.10 17.80
CA GLN A 341 -6.01 -18.34 18.25
C GLN A 341 -6.37 -19.54 17.37
N GLU A 342 -7.65 -19.68 17.00
CA GLU A 342 -8.10 -20.79 16.15
C GLU A 342 -7.47 -20.69 14.75
N GLU A 343 -7.55 -19.51 14.13
CA GLU A 343 -6.94 -19.25 12.81
C GLU A 343 -5.42 -19.48 12.82
N LEU A 344 -4.69 -18.91 13.79
CA LEU A 344 -3.23 -19.03 13.84
C LEU A 344 -2.77 -20.47 14.14
N LYS A 345 -3.54 -21.24 14.92
CA LYS A 345 -3.23 -22.66 15.16
C LYS A 345 -3.35 -23.49 13.89
N GLU A 346 -4.37 -23.21 13.08
CA GLU A 346 -4.61 -23.89 11.81
C GLU A 346 -3.52 -23.53 10.79
N GLU A 347 -3.23 -22.23 10.65
CA GLU A 347 -2.25 -21.70 9.68
C GLU A 347 -0.81 -22.15 10.00
N LEU A 348 -0.40 -22.06 11.26
CA LEU A 348 1.00 -22.30 11.66
C LEU A 348 1.27 -23.78 11.98
N GLY A 349 0.23 -24.54 12.27
CA GLY A 349 0.34 -25.88 12.83
C GLY A 349 0.85 -25.89 14.29
N PRO A 350 0.85 -27.07 14.93
CA PRO A 350 1.06 -27.20 16.37
C PRO A 350 2.47 -26.79 16.84
N THR A 351 3.50 -27.04 16.01
CA THR A 351 4.90 -26.77 16.38
C THR A 351 5.20 -25.27 16.41
N ASN A 352 4.87 -24.56 15.33
CA ASN A 352 5.11 -23.12 15.25
C ASN A 352 4.19 -22.35 16.20
N TRP A 353 2.94 -22.79 16.38
CA TRP A 353 2.07 -22.20 17.40
C TRP A 353 2.65 -22.32 18.81
N ARG A 354 3.24 -23.47 19.18
CA ARG A 354 3.92 -23.63 20.48
C ARG A 354 5.09 -22.66 20.64
N ARG A 355 5.88 -22.45 19.58
CA ARG A 355 7.00 -21.48 19.59
C ARG A 355 6.52 -20.05 19.79
N ILE A 356 5.40 -19.67 19.17
CA ILE A 356 4.75 -18.38 19.37
C ILE A 356 4.29 -18.22 20.82
N LEU A 357 3.67 -19.25 21.41
CA LEU A 357 3.30 -19.22 22.82
C LEU A 357 4.52 -19.02 23.73
N GLN A 358 5.62 -19.76 23.50
CA GLN A 358 6.85 -19.62 24.27
C GLN A 358 7.45 -18.21 24.19
N TRP A 359 7.42 -17.57 23.02
CA TRP A 359 7.80 -16.15 22.88
C TRP A 359 6.87 -15.28 23.74
N ALA A 360 5.56 -15.46 23.60
CA ALA A 360 4.58 -14.58 24.22
C ALA A 360 4.49 -14.68 25.76
N VAL A 361 4.98 -15.78 26.37
CA VAL A 361 4.94 -16.00 27.84
C VAL A 361 5.60 -14.86 28.62
N ALA A 362 6.74 -14.33 28.15
CA ALA A 362 7.43 -13.25 28.86
C ALA A 362 6.74 -11.90 28.65
N ASP A 363 6.48 -11.56 27.39
CA ASP A 363 5.69 -10.41 26.97
C ASP A 363 5.45 -10.55 25.46
N SER A 364 4.19 -10.66 25.06
CA SER A 364 3.79 -10.68 23.64
C SER A 364 4.27 -9.44 22.87
N GLY A 365 4.49 -8.31 23.55
CA GLY A 365 5.01 -7.05 23.01
C GLY A 365 6.54 -6.96 22.96
N SER A 366 7.26 -7.95 23.47
CA SER A 366 8.73 -7.91 23.54
C SER A 366 9.36 -8.00 22.15
N ILE A 367 10.36 -7.14 21.94
CA ILE A 367 11.23 -7.23 20.77
C ILE A 367 12.28 -8.30 21.07
N GLN A 368 12.48 -9.23 20.15
CA GLN A 368 13.41 -10.34 20.30
C GLN A 368 14.48 -10.32 19.20
N THR A 369 15.65 -10.89 19.49
CA THR A 369 16.67 -11.17 18.47
C THR A 369 16.77 -12.67 18.24
N ARG A 370 17.45 -13.10 17.15
CA ARG A 370 17.68 -14.53 16.89
C ARG A 370 18.39 -15.22 18.04
N THR A 371 19.34 -14.54 18.66
CA THR A 371 20.10 -15.05 19.81
C THR A 371 19.18 -15.32 20.99
N THR A 372 18.24 -14.42 21.28
CA THR A 372 17.25 -14.65 22.35
C THR A 372 16.26 -15.76 21.97
N LEU A 373 15.79 -15.79 20.73
CA LEU A 373 14.85 -16.82 20.26
C LEU A 373 15.46 -18.23 20.24
N SER A 374 16.76 -18.36 19.92
CA SER A 374 17.51 -19.61 20.05
C SER A 374 17.43 -20.17 21.47
N GLY A 375 17.59 -19.32 22.48
CA GLY A 375 17.43 -19.72 23.89
C GLY A 375 15.98 -20.02 24.30
N ILE A 376 15.00 -19.30 23.75
CA ILE A 376 13.57 -19.53 24.06
C ILE A 376 13.07 -20.86 23.47
N TRP A 377 13.54 -21.20 22.26
CA TRP A 377 13.06 -22.37 21.52
C TRP A 377 13.97 -23.59 21.65
N ASP A 378 15.16 -23.43 22.24
CA ASP A 378 16.20 -24.47 22.32
C ASP A 378 16.57 -25.02 20.93
N LEU A 379 16.88 -24.10 20.02
CA LEU A 379 17.24 -24.37 18.62
C LEU A 379 18.55 -23.70 18.27
N ASP A 380 19.26 -24.20 17.27
CA ASP A 380 20.40 -23.49 16.73
C ASP A 380 19.99 -22.25 15.91
N ILE A 381 20.96 -21.39 15.59
CA ILE A 381 20.70 -20.10 14.91
C ILE A 381 20.20 -20.30 13.47
N GLU A 382 20.56 -21.41 12.81
CA GLU A 382 20.15 -21.72 11.44
C GLU A 382 18.69 -22.14 11.42
N GLU A 383 18.29 -23.06 12.31
CA GLU A 383 16.91 -23.48 12.53
C GLU A 383 16.00 -22.33 12.95
N VAL A 384 16.49 -21.42 13.81
CA VAL A 384 15.79 -20.18 14.15
C VAL A 384 15.59 -19.33 12.90
N SER A 385 16.62 -19.20 12.05
CA SER A 385 16.52 -18.38 10.83
C SER A 385 15.49 -18.93 9.85
N GLU A 386 15.48 -20.24 9.60
CA GLU A 386 14.46 -20.91 8.76
C GLU A 386 13.05 -20.77 9.34
N THR A 387 12.92 -20.91 10.67
CA THR A 387 11.63 -20.74 11.35
C THR A 387 11.15 -19.30 11.21
N MET A 388 12.04 -18.32 11.37
CA MET A 388 11.71 -16.90 11.25
C MET A 388 11.31 -16.52 9.82
N GLU A 389 11.94 -17.08 8.80
CA GLU A 389 11.54 -16.89 7.41
C GLU A 389 10.09 -17.33 7.19
N LYS A 390 9.74 -18.55 7.63
CA LYS A 390 8.35 -19.06 7.57
C LYS A 390 7.36 -18.20 8.37
N LEU A 391 7.76 -17.70 9.53
CA LEU A 391 6.90 -16.86 10.38
C LEU A 391 6.73 -15.43 9.81
N ILE A 392 7.72 -14.93 9.08
CA ILE A 392 7.64 -13.66 8.35
C ILE A 392 6.75 -13.82 7.11
N ASP A 393 6.93 -14.90 6.35
CA ASP A 393 6.14 -15.18 5.14
C ASP A 393 4.66 -15.40 5.44
N SER A 394 4.34 -15.98 6.60
CA SER A 394 2.96 -16.09 7.12
C SER A 394 2.43 -14.79 7.76
N GLY A 395 3.21 -13.71 7.83
CA GLY A 395 2.78 -12.46 8.45
C GLY A 395 2.54 -12.54 9.97
N THR A 396 3.08 -13.57 10.62
CA THR A 396 2.99 -13.79 12.08
C THR A 396 4.04 -12.94 12.82
N VAL A 397 5.18 -12.71 12.18
CA VAL A 397 6.29 -11.94 12.73
C VAL A 397 6.69 -10.83 11.77
N GLU A 398 7.02 -9.66 12.31
CA GLU A 398 7.59 -8.54 11.57
C GLU A 398 9.07 -8.38 11.94
N ALA A 399 9.94 -8.29 10.94
CA ALA A 399 11.32 -7.86 11.13
C ALA A 399 11.37 -6.32 11.21
N LEU A 400 12.00 -5.80 12.26
CA LEU A 400 12.19 -4.37 12.42
C LEU A 400 13.33 -3.86 11.52
N PRO A 401 13.31 -2.58 11.09
CA PRO A 401 14.33 -2.03 10.21
C PRO A 401 15.74 -2.22 10.78
N LYS A 402 16.58 -2.96 10.03
CA LYS A 402 17.93 -3.30 10.45
C LYS A 402 18.78 -2.05 10.70
N ARG A 403 19.46 -2.02 11.85
CA ARG A 403 20.50 -1.03 12.15
C ARG A 403 21.86 -1.64 11.82
N PRO A 404 22.80 -0.89 11.18
CA PRO A 404 24.03 -1.46 10.64
C PRO A 404 24.90 -2.25 11.64
N GLU A 405 24.78 -1.94 12.94
CA GLU A 405 25.63 -2.48 14.02
C GLU A 405 24.84 -3.33 15.04
N ARG A 406 23.58 -3.68 14.76
CA ARG A 406 22.75 -4.48 15.67
C ARG A 406 22.26 -5.76 15.00
N GLU A 407 22.03 -6.77 15.82
CA GLU A 407 21.26 -7.93 15.40
C GLU A 407 19.89 -7.51 14.86
N SER A 408 19.36 -8.29 13.93
CA SER A 408 17.98 -8.10 13.47
C SER A 408 17.04 -8.27 14.66
N GLU A 409 16.17 -7.29 14.83
CA GLU A 409 15.14 -7.26 15.86
C GLU A 409 13.81 -7.70 15.22
N TYR A 410 13.03 -8.50 15.94
CA TYR A 410 11.77 -9.06 15.47
C TYR A 410 10.67 -8.82 16.49
N LEU A 411 9.44 -8.77 16.01
CA LEU A 411 8.26 -8.53 16.82
C LEU A 411 7.06 -9.33 16.32
N LEU A 412 6.26 -9.88 17.24
CA LEU A 412 4.97 -10.48 16.90
C LEU A 412 4.01 -9.43 16.32
N THR A 413 3.30 -9.77 15.24
CA THR A 413 2.30 -8.86 14.67
C THR A 413 1.12 -8.64 15.62
N GLY A 414 0.33 -7.57 15.38
CA GLY A 414 -0.79 -7.24 16.27
C GLY A 414 -1.82 -8.37 16.39
N LYS A 415 -2.07 -9.13 15.31
CA LYS A 415 -2.94 -10.31 15.30
C LYS A 415 -2.46 -11.37 16.30
N VAL A 416 -1.16 -11.66 16.29
CA VAL A 416 -0.55 -12.67 17.17
C VAL A 416 -0.51 -12.20 18.62
N ARG A 417 -0.21 -10.91 18.83
CA ARG A 417 -0.27 -10.31 20.16
C ARG A 417 -1.67 -10.39 20.75
N LEU A 418 -2.72 -10.07 19.97
CA LEU A 418 -4.11 -10.26 20.39
C LEU A 418 -4.41 -11.71 20.78
N ALA A 419 -4.00 -12.68 19.96
CA ALA A 419 -4.23 -14.09 20.23
C ALA A 419 -3.53 -14.59 21.52
N THR A 420 -2.43 -13.95 21.90
CA THR A 420 -1.60 -14.35 23.04
C THR A 420 -1.78 -13.46 24.28
N LEU A 421 -2.65 -12.45 24.23
CA LEU A 421 -2.97 -11.59 25.38
C LEU A 421 -3.41 -12.44 26.59
N GLY A 422 -2.75 -12.23 27.73
CA GLY A 422 -3.08 -12.91 28.99
C GLY A 422 -2.68 -14.39 29.06
N GLN A 423 -1.60 -14.78 28.37
CA GLN A 423 -0.94 -16.11 28.47
C GLN A 423 0.40 -16.05 29.25
N GLY A 424 0.62 -14.99 30.04
CA GLY A 424 1.80 -14.82 30.90
C GLY A 424 1.52 -15.16 32.36
#